data_AF-A0A2S5ZWC6-F1
#
_entry.id   AF-A0A2S5ZWC6-F1
#
_cell.length_a   1.000
_cell.length_b   1.000
_cell.length_c   1.000
_cell.angle_alpha   90.00
_cell.angle_beta   90.00
_cell.angle_gamma   90.00
#
_symmetry.space_group_name_H-M   'P 1'
#
loop_
_entity.id
_entity.type
_entity.pdbx_description
1 polymer ?
#
loop_
_entity_poly.entity_id
_entity_poly.type
_entity_poly.pdbx_seq_one_letter_code
_entity_poly.pdbx_strand_id
1 'polypeptide(L)'
;MGFADDPEGYKRALEAKLRPENIRFALMFAGLLQMLHERLKLVVLDEVREFYSVGCDDSGRSIVNEDAYRRNVLDLAPKNKFRASLLWLVESEAITMAQADRLDDIYTHRHAVTHELIKYIVDPEERLDTDLFVEAVEILKAIKRF
;
A
#
# COMPACT_ATOMS: atom_id res chain seq x y z
N MET A 1 4.75 26.95 -8.71
CA MET A 1 5.26 28.33 -8.92
C MET A 1 6.51 28.41 -8.06
N GLY A 2 7.68 28.40 -8.69
CA GLY A 2 8.92 28.15 -7.99
C GLY A 2 9.41 29.38 -7.24
N PHE A 3 10.42 29.20 -6.38
CA PHE A 3 11.09 30.31 -5.70
C PHE A 3 11.59 31.39 -6.67
N ALA A 4 12.00 31.01 -7.88
CA ALA A 4 12.46 31.94 -8.92
C ALA A 4 11.34 32.80 -9.52
N ASP A 5 10.08 32.36 -9.46
CA ASP A 5 8.93 33.04 -10.07
C ASP A 5 8.23 33.98 -9.08
N ASP A 6 8.10 33.56 -7.81
CA ASP A 6 7.50 34.34 -6.72
C ASP A 6 8.16 33.98 -5.37
N PRO A 7 9.27 34.64 -5.00
CA PRO A 7 10.00 34.35 -3.77
C PRO A 7 9.15 34.52 -2.50
N GLU A 8 8.30 35.54 -2.45
CA GLU A 8 7.47 35.86 -1.28
C GLU A 8 6.25 34.93 -1.18
N GLY A 9 5.67 34.53 -2.32
CA GLY A 9 4.66 33.47 -2.37
C GLY A 9 5.23 32.13 -1.91
N TYR A 10 6.41 31.75 -2.41
CA TYR A 10 7.10 30.52 -2.02
C TYR A 10 7.41 30.51 -0.52
N LYS A 11 7.96 31.61 0.02
CA LYS A 11 8.26 31.72 1.45
C LYS A 11 7.00 31.56 2.31
N ARG A 12 5.90 32.22 1.97
CA ARG A 12 4.62 32.06 2.68
C ARG A 12 4.10 30.63 2.62
N ALA A 13 4.21 29.97 1.47
CA ALA A 13 3.81 28.57 1.31
C ALA A 13 4.67 27.63 2.15
N LEU A 14 5.98 27.86 2.20
CA LEU A 14 6.92 27.10 3.03
C LEU A 14 6.61 27.29 4.53
N GLU A 15 6.42 28.53 4.98
CA GLU A 15 6.05 28.83 6.37
C GLU A 15 4.73 28.18 6.76
N ALA A 16 3.74 28.17 5.86
CA ALA A 16 2.47 27.47 6.09
C ALA A 16 2.67 25.95 6.18
N LYS A 17 3.50 25.35 5.34
CA LYS A 17 3.78 23.91 5.34
C LYS A 17 4.55 23.46 6.58
N LEU A 18 5.49 24.28 7.06
CA LEU A 18 6.32 23.99 8.25
C LEU A 18 5.61 24.24 9.58
N ARG A 19 4.32 24.62 9.57
CA ARG A 19 3.55 24.73 10.81
C ARG A 19 3.54 23.38 11.56
N PRO A 20 3.67 23.38 12.90
CA PRO A 20 3.80 22.15 13.68
C PRO A 20 2.70 21.10 13.41
N GLU A 21 1.46 21.53 13.19
CA GLU A 21 0.33 20.67 12.85
C GLU A 21 0.53 19.91 11.53
N ASN A 22 1.10 20.55 10.51
CA ASN A 22 1.35 19.97 9.20
C ASN A 22 2.53 18.99 9.24
N ILE A 23 3.59 19.32 9.99
CA ILE A 23 4.70 18.40 10.23
C ILE A 23 4.22 17.15 10.97
N ARG A 24 3.43 17.33 12.05
CA ARG A 24 2.85 16.21 12.81
C ARG A 24 1.95 15.35 11.94
N PHE A 25 1.11 15.97 11.12
CA PHE A 25 0.26 15.25 10.16
C PHE A 25 1.11 14.42 9.20
N ALA A 26 2.15 14.99 8.59
CA ALA A 26 2.99 14.27 7.64
C ALA A 26 3.70 13.06 8.25
N LEU A 27 4.28 13.23 9.45
CA LEU A 27 4.93 12.13 10.17
C LEU A 27 3.94 11.03 10.57
N MET A 28 2.77 11.42 11.09
CA MET A 28 1.71 10.47 11.45
C MET A 28 1.20 9.72 10.22
N PHE A 29 0.91 10.43 9.14
CA PHE A 29 0.41 9.84 7.90
C PHE A 29 1.41 8.87 7.29
N ALA A 30 2.70 9.22 7.25
CA ALA A 30 3.75 8.32 6.78
C ALA A 30 3.79 7.01 7.61
N GLY A 31 3.66 7.11 8.93
CA GLY A 31 3.56 5.94 9.81
C GLY A 31 2.30 5.10 9.55
N LEU A 32 1.14 5.72 9.39
CA LEU A 32 -0.11 5.02 9.07
C LEU A 32 -0.06 4.32 7.71
N LEU A 33 0.45 5.01 6.69
CA LEU A 33 0.60 4.46 5.35
C LEU A 33 1.57 3.27 5.34
N GLN A 34 2.67 3.37 6.11
CA GLN A 34 3.61 2.26 6.33
C GLN A 34 2.92 1.03 6.93
N MET A 35 2.18 1.22 8.03
CA MET A 35 1.48 0.12 8.70
C MET A 35 0.42 -0.52 7.81
N LEU A 36 -0.34 0.30 7.07
CA LEU A 36 -1.37 -0.17 6.15
C LEU A 36 -0.76 -0.99 5.01
N HIS A 37 0.36 -0.54 4.44
CA HIS A 37 1.07 -1.26 3.41
C HIS A 37 1.56 -2.64 3.88
N GLU A 38 2.19 -2.72 5.06
CA GLU A 38 2.62 -4.02 5.60
C GLU A 38 1.42 -4.94 5.85
N ARG A 39 0.29 -4.38 6.32
CA ARG A 39 -0.92 -5.17 6.51
C ARG A 39 -1.49 -5.68 5.19
N LEU A 40 -1.56 -4.84 4.16
CA LEU A 40 -1.97 -5.26 2.81
C LEU A 40 -1.07 -6.36 2.27
N LYS A 41 0.25 -6.23 2.44
CA LYS A 41 1.21 -7.24 2.00
C LYS A 41 0.99 -8.59 2.69
N LEU A 42 0.81 -8.59 4.01
CA LEU A 42 0.49 -9.80 4.77
C LEU A 42 -0.78 -10.47 4.26
N VAL A 43 -1.85 -9.70 4.04
CA VAL A 43 -3.13 -10.25 3.59
C VAL A 43 -3.04 -10.79 2.17
N VAL A 44 -2.45 -10.03 1.25
CA VAL A 44 -2.36 -10.41 -0.17
C VAL A 44 -1.40 -11.58 -0.38
N LEU A 45 -0.29 -11.67 0.37
CA LEU A 45 0.68 -12.74 0.17
C LEU A 45 0.42 -13.95 1.07
N ASP A 46 0.37 -13.72 2.38
CA ASP A 46 0.39 -14.81 3.34
C ASP A 46 -1.01 -15.41 3.48
N GLU A 47 -2.04 -14.57 3.66
CA GLU A 47 -3.40 -15.09 3.86
C GLU A 47 -3.99 -15.73 2.59
N VAL A 48 -3.66 -15.23 1.38
CA VAL A 48 -4.00 -15.91 0.13
C VAL A 48 -3.34 -17.30 0.05
N ARG A 49 -2.09 -17.44 0.50
CA ARG A 49 -1.40 -18.73 0.53
C ARG A 49 -2.06 -19.70 1.51
N GLU A 50 -2.62 -19.20 2.62
CA GLU A 50 -3.33 -20.00 3.62
C GLU A 50 -4.61 -20.67 3.10
N PHE A 51 -5.24 -20.18 2.02
CA PHE A 51 -6.36 -20.88 1.37
C PHE A 51 -5.97 -22.27 0.81
N TYR A 52 -4.67 -22.51 0.65
CA TYR A 52 -4.14 -23.80 0.21
C TYR A 52 -3.57 -24.63 1.38
N SER A 53 -3.88 -24.25 2.62
CA SER A 53 -3.57 -25.05 3.80
C SER A 53 -4.33 -26.38 3.79
N VAL A 54 -3.64 -27.46 4.09
CA VAL A 54 -4.21 -28.82 4.19
C VAL A 54 -4.13 -29.38 5.62
N GLY A 55 -3.78 -28.55 6.60
CA GLY A 55 -3.65 -28.91 8.01
C GLY A 55 -2.51 -28.15 8.69
N CYS A 56 -2.18 -28.56 9.90
CA CYS A 56 -1.04 -28.02 10.65
C CYS A 56 -0.03 -29.12 11.00
N ASP A 57 1.24 -28.75 11.07
CA ASP A 57 2.30 -29.62 11.60
C ASP A 57 2.24 -29.71 13.14
N ASP A 58 3.09 -30.55 13.72
CA ASP A 58 3.18 -30.75 15.18
C ASP A 58 3.55 -29.47 15.95
N SER A 59 4.06 -28.45 15.27
CA SER A 59 4.36 -27.12 15.83
C SER A 59 3.23 -26.10 15.64
N GLY A 60 2.10 -26.52 15.07
CA GLY A 60 0.94 -25.66 14.79
C GLY A 60 1.12 -24.77 13.56
N ARG A 61 2.15 -24.98 12.73
CA ARG A 61 2.35 -24.22 11.48
C ARG A 61 1.52 -24.83 10.35
N SER A 62 0.94 -23.98 9.52
CA SER A 62 0.15 -24.38 8.36
C SER A 62 0.99 -25.17 7.35
N ILE A 63 0.45 -26.31 6.91
CA ILE A 63 1.00 -27.13 5.84
C ILE A 63 0.29 -26.73 4.54
N VAL A 64 1.00 -26.10 3.62
CA VAL A 64 0.44 -25.58 2.36
C VAL A 64 0.65 -26.56 1.22
N ASN A 65 -0.39 -26.80 0.41
CA ASN A 65 -0.27 -27.50 -0.86
C ASN A 65 0.36 -26.57 -1.92
N GLU A 66 1.69 -26.57 -1.97
CA GLU A 66 2.47 -25.70 -2.86
C GLU A 66 2.20 -25.92 -4.35
N ASP A 67 1.87 -27.14 -4.77
CA ASP A 67 1.54 -27.42 -6.18
C ASP A 67 0.17 -26.86 -6.58
N ALA A 68 -0.79 -26.82 -5.65
CA ALA A 68 -2.06 -26.15 -5.87
C ALA A 68 -1.91 -24.62 -5.81
N TYR A 69 -1.18 -24.09 -4.83
CA TYR A 69 -0.90 -22.66 -4.72
C TYR A 69 -0.16 -22.12 -5.94
N ARG A 70 0.85 -22.85 -6.44
CA ARG A 70 1.57 -22.46 -7.66
C ARG A 70 0.64 -22.37 -8.86
N ARG A 71 -0.10 -23.45 -9.15
CA ARG A 71 -0.95 -23.54 -10.35
C ARG A 71 -2.10 -22.56 -10.36
N ASN A 72 -2.71 -22.33 -9.20
CA ASN A 72 -3.91 -21.51 -9.10
C ASN A 72 -3.64 -20.05 -8.77
N VAL A 73 -2.46 -19.73 -8.21
CA VAL A 73 -2.10 -18.35 -7.84
C VAL A 73 -0.86 -17.91 -8.59
N LEU A 74 0.31 -18.50 -8.34
CA LEU A 74 1.59 -17.96 -8.80
C LEU A 74 1.73 -17.93 -10.33
N ASP A 75 1.11 -18.86 -11.03
CA ASP A 75 1.15 -18.96 -12.49
C ASP A 75 0.31 -17.86 -13.18
N LEU A 76 -0.58 -17.14 -12.46
CA LEU A 76 -1.37 -16.01 -12.99
C LEU A 76 -0.49 -14.80 -13.34
N ALA A 77 0.58 -14.58 -12.60
CA ALA A 77 1.58 -13.55 -12.91
C ALA A 77 2.99 -14.06 -12.57
N PRO A 78 3.62 -14.84 -13.48
CA PRO A 78 4.94 -15.39 -13.24
C PRO A 78 5.93 -14.27 -12.93
N LYS A 79 6.71 -14.45 -11.85
CA LYS A 79 7.72 -13.50 -11.30
C LYS A 79 7.19 -12.38 -10.40
N ASN A 80 5.87 -12.18 -10.29
CA ASN A 80 5.31 -11.20 -9.36
C ASN A 80 4.24 -11.84 -8.48
N LYS A 81 4.67 -12.43 -7.35
CA LYS A 81 3.77 -13.11 -6.40
C LYS A 81 2.65 -12.19 -5.90
N PHE A 82 2.94 -10.92 -5.67
CA PHE A 82 1.94 -9.96 -5.20
C PHE A 82 0.86 -9.74 -6.27
N ARG A 83 1.26 -9.48 -7.52
CA ARG A 83 0.30 -9.36 -8.62
C ARG A 83 -0.47 -10.64 -8.84
N ALA A 84 0.19 -11.80 -8.74
CA ALA A 84 -0.45 -13.10 -8.91
C ALA A 84 -1.55 -13.32 -7.86
N SER A 85 -1.25 -13.01 -6.59
CA SER A 85 -2.24 -13.01 -5.51
C SER A 85 -3.39 -12.02 -5.72
N LEU A 86 -3.11 -10.81 -6.23
CA LEU A 86 -4.16 -9.84 -6.55
C LEU A 86 -5.09 -10.35 -7.66
N LEU A 87 -4.54 -10.96 -8.71
CA LEU A 87 -5.34 -11.57 -9.77
C LEU A 87 -6.23 -12.68 -9.21
N TRP A 88 -5.70 -13.52 -8.32
CA TRP A 88 -6.49 -14.56 -7.65
C TRP A 88 -7.61 -13.97 -6.80
N LEU A 89 -7.37 -12.88 -6.06
CA LEU A 89 -8.40 -12.18 -5.29
C LEU A 89 -9.47 -11.56 -6.19
N VAL A 90 -9.11 -11.12 -7.40
CA VAL A 90 -10.06 -10.63 -8.41
C VAL A 90 -10.89 -11.78 -8.98
N GLU A 91 -10.25 -12.90 -9.34
CA GLU A 91 -10.95 -14.11 -9.82
C GLU A 91 -11.89 -14.69 -8.76
N SER A 92 -11.56 -14.51 -7.49
CA SER A 92 -12.37 -14.90 -6.34
C SER A 92 -13.43 -13.86 -5.96
N GLU A 93 -13.58 -12.78 -6.74
CA GLU A 93 -14.53 -11.69 -6.53
C GLU A 93 -14.37 -10.92 -5.20
N ALA A 94 -13.22 -11.05 -4.52
CA ALA A 94 -12.93 -10.35 -3.27
C ALA A 94 -12.67 -8.85 -3.50
N ILE A 95 -12.07 -8.51 -4.64
CA ILE A 95 -11.79 -7.14 -5.10
C ILE A 95 -11.98 -7.04 -6.62
N THR A 96 -12.13 -5.82 -7.11
CA THR A 96 -12.18 -5.54 -8.57
C THR A 96 -10.77 -5.40 -9.17
N MET A 97 -10.65 -5.54 -10.49
CA MET A 97 -9.38 -5.26 -11.19
C MET A 97 -8.90 -3.82 -10.97
N ALA A 98 -9.82 -2.85 -10.96
CA ALA A 98 -9.49 -1.45 -10.68
C ALA A 98 -8.88 -1.26 -9.28
N GLN A 99 -9.40 -1.97 -8.27
CA GLN A 99 -8.81 -1.98 -6.92
C GLN A 99 -7.44 -2.66 -6.90
N ALA A 100 -7.25 -3.75 -7.63
CA ALA A 100 -5.95 -4.41 -7.75
C ALA A 100 -4.90 -3.50 -8.40
N ASP A 101 -5.24 -2.81 -9.48
CA ASP A 101 -4.35 -1.86 -10.16
C ASP A 101 -4.03 -0.66 -9.27
N ARG A 102 -5.00 -0.20 -8.47
CA ARG A 102 -4.79 0.93 -7.55
C ARG A 102 -3.77 0.66 -6.45
N LEU A 103 -3.56 -0.61 -6.07
CA LEU A 103 -2.54 -0.96 -5.09
C LEU A 103 -1.12 -0.65 -5.57
N ASP A 104 -0.86 -0.68 -6.88
CA ASP A 104 0.45 -0.28 -7.42
C ASP A 104 0.72 1.22 -7.23
N ASP A 105 -0.30 2.07 -7.40
CA ASP A 105 -0.22 3.51 -7.12
C ASP A 105 0.01 3.78 -5.62
N ILE A 106 -0.72 3.06 -4.76
CA ILE A 106 -0.57 3.14 -3.29
C ILE A 106 0.86 2.77 -2.89
N TYR A 107 1.43 1.72 -3.49
CA TYR A 107 2.78 1.27 -3.21
C TYR A 107 3.82 2.28 -3.70
N THR A 108 3.62 2.86 -4.87
CA THR A 108 4.48 3.92 -5.43
C THR A 108 4.48 5.15 -4.53
N HIS A 109 3.31 5.62 -4.10
CA HIS A 109 3.21 6.75 -3.18
C HIS A 109 3.86 6.45 -1.83
N ARG A 110 3.57 5.29 -1.22
CA ARG A 110 4.22 4.85 0.02
C ARG A 110 5.74 4.80 -0.11
N HIS A 111 6.26 4.30 -1.23
CA HIS A 111 7.70 4.24 -1.48
C HIS A 111 8.30 5.65 -1.49
N ALA A 112 7.70 6.57 -2.25
CA ALA A 112 8.13 7.97 -2.28
C ALA A 112 8.07 8.61 -0.88
N VAL A 113 6.96 8.45 -0.15
CA VAL A 113 6.81 8.99 1.21
C VAL A 113 7.83 8.42 2.19
N THR A 114 8.17 7.14 2.09
CA THR A 114 9.14 6.50 2.98
C THR A 114 10.56 6.97 2.70
N HIS A 115 10.94 7.08 1.43
CA HIS A 115 12.30 7.43 1.01
C HIS A 115 12.56 8.94 1.00
N GLU A 116 11.52 9.74 0.74
CA GLU A 116 11.61 11.19 0.55
C GLU A 116 10.74 11.96 1.55
N LEU A 117 10.49 11.42 2.75
CA LEU A 117 9.60 12.04 3.75
C LEU A 117 9.90 13.52 4.00
N ILE A 118 11.19 13.88 4.06
CA ILE A 118 11.62 15.27 4.24
C ILE A 118 11.04 16.15 3.13
N LYS A 119 11.05 15.69 1.88
CA LYS A 119 10.51 16.41 0.72
C LYS A 119 9.02 16.74 0.94
N TYR A 120 8.25 15.75 1.40
CA TYR A 120 6.82 15.94 1.72
C TYR A 120 6.57 16.89 2.90
N ILE A 121 7.58 17.18 3.72
CA ILE A 121 7.50 18.14 4.83
C ILE A 121 7.94 19.55 4.40
N VAL A 122 9.00 19.66 3.59
CA VAL A 122 9.68 20.95 3.33
C VAL A 122 9.41 21.53 1.95
N ASP A 123 8.85 20.77 1.01
CA ASP A 123 8.57 21.25 -0.34
C ASP A 123 7.10 21.65 -0.50
N PRO A 124 6.77 22.94 -0.70
CA PRO A 124 5.40 23.41 -0.91
C PRO A 124 4.64 22.76 -2.08
N GLU A 125 5.35 22.25 -3.08
CA GLU A 125 4.74 21.65 -4.27
C GLU A 125 4.37 20.18 -4.05
N GLU A 126 5.03 19.50 -3.11
CA GLU A 126 4.75 18.10 -2.80
C GLU A 126 3.58 17.91 -1.84
N ARG A 127 2.76 16.89 -2.06
CA ARG A 127 1.58 16.62 -1.23
C ARG A 127 1.44 15.13 -0.92
N LEU A 128 1.03 14.86 0.31
CA LEU A 128 0.58 13.53 0.71
C LEU A 128 -0.80 13.31 0.12
N ASP A 129 -0.98 12.19 -0.56
CA ASP A 129 -2.25 11.82 -1.18
C ASP A 129 -3.06 11.02 -0.16
N THR A 130 -4.01 11.70 0.48
CA THR A 130 -4.89 11.07 1.48
C THR A 130 -5.92 10.15 0.86
N ASP A 131 -6.26 10.36 -0.42
CA ASP A 131 -7.27 9.57 -1.11
C ASP A 131 -6.73 8.17 -1.39
N LEU A 132 -5.45 8.07 -1.78
CA LEU A 132 -4.74 6.78 -1.87
C LEU A 132 -4.77 6.00 -0.56
N PHE A 133 -4.65 6.67 0.59
CA PHE A 133 -4.75 6.01 1.89
C PHE A 133 -6.17 5.49 2.16
N VAL A 134 -7.20 6.30 1.87
CA VAL A 134 -8.60 5.89 2.05
C VAL A 134 -8.92 4.69 1.15
N GLU A 135 -8.52 4.73 -0.11
CA GLU A 135 -8.70 3.63 -1.06
C GLU A 135 -7.97 2.35 -0.58
N ALA A 136 -6.74 2.47 -0.08
CA ALA A 136 -5.99 1.35 0.50
C ALA A 136 -6.73 0.71 1.69
N VAL A 137 -7.37 1.52 2.54
CA VAL A 137 -8.20 1.02 3.66
C VAL A 137 -9.43 0.29 3.14
N GLU A 138 -10.12 0.83 2.14
CA GLU A 138 -11.31 0.18 1.56
C GLU A 138 -10.97 -1.14 0.86
N ILE A 139 -9.84 -1.20 0.16
CA ILE A 139 -9.33 -2.43 -0.44
C ILE A 139 -9.02 -3.47 0.65
N LEU A 140 -8.32 -3.06 1.72
CA LEU A 140 -8.04 -3.96 2.84
C LEU A 140 -9.33 -4.50 3.48
N LYS A 141 -10.34 -3.64 3.66
CA LYS A 141 -11.65 -4.07 4.19
C LYS A 141 -12.36 -5.05 3.27
N ALA A 142 -12.30 -4.84 1.95
CA ALA A 142 -12.89 -5.75 0.97
C ALA A 142 -12.25 -7.14 1.07
N ILE A 143 -10.91 -7.21 1.06
CA ILE A 143 -10.19 -8.49 1.17
C ILE A 143 -10.47 -9.17 2.52
N LYS A 144 -10.64 -8.41 3.62
CA LYS A 144 -10.91 -8.98 4.94
C LYS A 144 -12.33 -9.46 5.19
N ARG A 145 -13.28 -9.08 4.33
CA ARG A 145 -14.67 -9.55 4.39
C ARG A 145 -14.89 -10.84 3.60
N PHE A 146 -13.99 -11.10 2.66
CA PHE A 146 -13.89 -12.34 1.91
C PHE A 146 -13.36 -13.46 2.81
#